data_AF-A0A1A9VK04-F1
#
_entry.id   AF-A0A1A9VK04-F1
#
_cell.length_a   1.000
_cell.length_b   1.000
_cell.length_c   1.000
_cell.angle_alpha   90.00
_cell.angle_beta   90.00
_cell.angle_gamma   90.00
#
_symmetry.space_group_name_H-M   'P 1'
#
loop_
_entity.id
_entity.type
_entity.pdbx_description
1 polymer ?
#
loop_
_entity_poly.entity_id
_entity_poly.type
_entity_poly.pdbx_seq_one_letter_code
_entity_poly.pdbx_strand_id
1 'polypeptide(L)'
;MVILMVGIGGFTRLSKAGLSITEWKPITGTLPPLSGQDWLQEKLKYETTPEPKQTKLKISSDTIYYTGMILALIVIQIIFGAFVAGLNAGLIYNTFPLMDGQIVPEDLFFLHPIWLNIFENRATVQFIHRALALLILALVVILTVKNASVKPDK
;
A
#
# COMPACT_ATOMS: atom_id res chain seq x y z
N MET A 1 18.46 9.32 -9.49
CA MET A 1 17.05 9.64 -9.14
C MET A 1 16.73 9.32 -7.69
N VAL A 2 16.81 8.06 -7.23
CA VAL A 2 16.48 7.67 -5.83
C VAL A 2 17.36 8.37 -4.78
N ILE A 3 18.69 8.38 -4.96
CA ILE A 3 19.63 9.06 -4.03
C ILE A 3 19.30 10.55 -3.89
N LEU A 4 18.87 11.18 -4.98
CA LEU A 4 18.53 12.60 -5.06
C LEU A 4 17.23 12.90 -4.29
N MET A 5 16.20 12.04 -4.47
CA MET A 5 14.96 12.13 -3.69
C MET A 5 15.18 11.89 -2.19
N VAL A 6 16.03 10.93 -1.83
CA VAL A 6 16.40 10.67 -0.42
C VAL A 6 17.14 11.87 0.16
N GLY A 7 18.07 12.47 -0.59
CA GLY A 7 18.80 13.67 -0.16
C GLY A 7 17.88 14.87 0.08
N ILE A 8 17.00 15.19 -0.88
CA ILE A 8 16.02 16.29 -0.77
C ILE A 8 15.05 16.04 0.40
N GLY A 9 14.54 14.81 0.54
CA GLY A 9 13.68 14.42 1.66
C GLY A 9 14.37 14.49 3.02
N GLY A 10 15.65 14.11 3.09
CA GLY A 10 16.46 14.22 4.30
C GLY A 10 16.69 15.67 4.72
N PHE A 11 17.07 16.53 3.78
CA PHE A 11 17.30 17.96 4.03
C PHE A 11 16.03 18.69 4.49
N THR A 12 14.89 18.46 3.83
CA THR A 12 13.59 19.05 4.22
C THR A 12 13.12 18.61 5.61
N ARG A 13 13.41 17.36 6.01
CA ARG A 13 13.09 16.85 7.34
C ARG A 13 13.99 17.44 8.43
N LEU A 14 15.30 17.54 8.18
CA LEU A 14 16.27 18.08 9.14
C LEU A 14 16.11 19.60 9.33
N SER A 15 15.76 20.32 8.27
CA SER A 15 15.49 21.77 8.31
C SER A 15 14.10 22.12 8.89
N LYS A 16 13.27 21.12 9.22
CA LYS A 16 11.87 21.29 9.65
C LYS A 16 11.00 22.07 8.64
N ALA A 17 11.45 22.20 7.39
CA ALA A 17 10.73 22.89 6.33
C ALA A 17 9.49 22.12 5.83
N GLY A 18 9.34 20.84 6.21
CA GLY A 18 8.27 19.96 5.73
C GLY A 18 6.86 20.23 6.28
N LEU A 19 6.67 21.18 7.21
CA LEU A 19 5.38 21.50 7.83
C LEU A 19 4.88 22.91 7.50
N SER A 20 5.43 23.54 6.46
CA SER A 20 5.17 24.93 6.11
C SER A 20 3.94 25.13 5.21
N ILE A 21 2.86 24.38 5.35
CA ILE A 21 1.62 24.71 4.61
C ILE A 21 0.56 25.09 5.63
N THR A 22 0.44 26.39 5.88
CA THR A 22 -0.55 26.99 6.78
C THR A 22 -1.88 27.24 6.07
N GLU A 23 -1.83 27.46 4.76
CA GLU A 23 -2.99 27.67 3.91
C GLU A 23 -2.88 26.91 2.60
N TRP A 24 -4.00 26.34 2.14
CA TRP A 24 -4.08 25.61 0.88
C TRP A 24 -4.54 26.55 -0.24
N LYS A 25 -3.60 27.02 -1.06
CA LYS A 25 -3.86 27.89 -2.23
C LYS A 25 -3.23 27.31 -3.52
N PRO A 26 -3.87 26.31 -4.15
CA PRO A 26 -3.26 25.56 -5.26
C PRO A 26 -2.96 26.39 -6.51
N ILE A 27 -3.72 27.46 -6.74
CA ILE A 27 -3.65 28.28 -7.96
C ILE A 27 -2.80 29.54 -7.73
N THR A 28 -2.99 30.22 -6.60
CA THR A 28 -2.33 31.50 -6.30
C THR A 28 -1.16 31.42 -5.32
N GLY A 29 -1.01 30.30 -4.59
CA GLY A 29 0.05 30.09 -3.60
C GLY A 29 1.30 29.39 -4.13
N THR A 30 1.40 29.16 -5.45
CA THR A 30 2.56 28.52 -6.10
C THR A 30 3.70 29.49 -6.36
N LEU A 31 3.43 30.81 -6.34
CA LEU A 31 4.44 31.84 -6.47
C LEU A 31 5.09 32.10 -5.11
N PRO A 32 6.43 31.96 -4.99
CA PRO A 32 7.11 32.28 -3.75
C PRO A 32 6.98 33.77 -3.43
N PRO A 33 7.06 34.17 -2.15
CA PRO A 33 7.05 35.57 -1.75
C PRO A 33 8.15 36.35 -2.49
N LEU A 34 7.78 37.42 -3.20
CA LEU A 34 8.72 38.18 -4.05
C LEU A 34 9.38 39.35 -3.29
N SER A 35 8.86 39.71 -2.11
CA SER A 35 9.40 40.77 -1.27
C SER A 35 9.71 40.30 0.15
N GLY A 36 10.64 40.99 0.82
CA GLY A 36 10.98 40.71 2.22
C GLY A 36 9.81 40.90 3.20
N GLN A 37 8.85 41.76 2.87
CA GLN A 37 7.64 41.96 3.68
C GLN A 37 6.67 40.77 3.56
N ASP A 38 6.53 40.21 2.35
CA ASP A 38 5.71 39.02 2.11
C ASP A 38 6.30 37.80 2.84
N TRP A 39 7.63 37.66 2.84
CA TRP A 39 8.34 36.64 3.63
C TRP A 39 8.06 36.78 5.13
N LEU A 40 8.01 38.00 5.65
CA LEU A 40 7.73 38.25 7.06
C LEU A 40 6.28 37.87 7.41
N GLN A 41 5.32 38.18 6.54
CA GLN A 41 3.92 37.79 6.75
C GLN A 41 3.73 36.28 6.75
N GLU A 42 4.36 35.57 5.82
CA GLU A 42 4.28 34.12 5.74
C GLU A 42 4.92 33.44 6.96
N LYS A 43 6.07 33.97 7.43
CA LYS A 43 6.69 33.55 8.70
C LYS A 43 5.77 33.76 9.90
N LEU A 44 5.12 34.92 10.01
CA LEU A 44 4.18 35.20 11.09
C LEU A 44 2.99 34.23 11.08
N LYS A 45 2.48 33.85 9.90
CA LYS A 45 1.45 32.80 9.80
C LYS A 45 1.95 31.44 10.31
N TYR A 46 3.19 31.06 9.98
CA TYR A 46 3.78 29.84 10.52
C TYR A 46 3.88 29.87 12.04
N GLU A 47 4.41 30.95 12.60
CA GLU A 47 4.61 31.09 14.06
C GLU A 47 3.29 31.15 14.84
N THR A 48 2.22 31.63 14.21
CA THR A 48 0.88 31.73 14.82
C THR A 48 0.04 30.47 14.63
N THR A 49 0.48 29.52 13.81
CA THR A 49 -0.27 28.27 13.58
C THR A 49 -0.13 27.37 14.82
N PRO A 50 -1.24 26.97 15.45
CA PRO A 50 -1.17 26.04 16.56
C PRO A 50 -0.61 24.70 16.07
N GLU A 51 0.51 24.26 16.64
CA GLU A 51 1.00 22.90 16.43
C GLU A 51 -0.14 21.92 16.78
N PRO A 52 -0.55 21.03 15.86
CA PRO A 52 -1.56 20.04 16.17
C PRO A 52 -1.03 19.18 17.31
N LYS A 53 -1.79 19.09 18.41
CA LYS A 53 -1.49 18.14 19.48
C LYS A 53 -1.42 16.76 18.85
N GLN A 54 -0.26 16.10 18.95
CA GLN A 54 -0.08 14.76 18.42
C GLN A 54 -1.04 13.82 19.16
N THR A 55 -2.14 13.45 18.52
CA THR A 55 -3.04 12.44 19.05
C THR A 55 -2.32 11.10 19.01
N LYS A 56 -1.98 10.56 20.18
CA LYS A 56 -1.48 9.18 20.28
C LYS A 56 -2.63 8.22 19.97
N LEU A 57 -2.67 7.72 18.74
CA LEU A 57 -3.59 6.65 18.38
C LEU A 57 -3.22 5.40 19.17
N LYS A 58 -4.14 4.91 20.00
CA LYS A 58 -3.99 3.65 20.72
C LYS A 58 -4.32 2.49 19.78
N ILE A 59 -3.31 1.97 19.08
CA ILE A 59 -3.46 0.81 18.20
C ILE A 59 -3.41 -0.48 19.05
N SER A 60 -4.38 -1.37 18.88
CA SER A 60 -4.36 -2.69 19.54
C SER A 60 -3.20 -3.56 19.02
N SER A 61 -2.54 -4.31 19.91
CA SER A 61 -1.47 -5.25 19.54
C SER A 61 -1.93 -6.27 18.50
N ASP A 62 -3.18 -6.72 18.58
CA ASP A 62 -3.78 -7.62 17.59
C ASP A 62 -3.80 -6.99 16.20
N THR A 63 -4.16 -5.70 16.10
CA THR A 63 -4.20 -4.97 14.83
C THR A 63 -2.80 -4.91 14.22
N ILE A 64 -1.77 -4.70 15.04
CA ILE A 64 -0.37 -4.70 14.58
C ILE A 64 0.03 -6.09 14.06
N TYR A 65 -0.30 -7.14 14.81
CA TYR A 65 0.00 -8.53 14.43
C TYR A 65 -0.67 -8.92 13.09
N TYR A 66 -1.98 -8.70 12.97
CA TYR A 66 -2.71 -9.01 11.74
C TYR A 66 -2.24 -8.17 10.54
N THR A 67 -1.89 -6.90 10.76
CA THR A 67 -1.30 -6.06 9.72
C THR A 67 0.02 -6.64 9.24
N GLY A 68 0.92 -7.03 10.15
CA GLY A 68 2.19 -7.67 9.81
C GLY A 68 2.00 -8.98 9.04
N MET A 69 1.04 -9.81 9.44
CA MET A 69 0.68 -11.03 8.72
C MET A 69 0.18 -10.74 7.31
N ILE A 70 -0.72 -9.76 7.13
CA ILE A 70 -1.22 -9.37 5.80
C ILE A 70 -0.07 -8.87 4.91
N LEU A 71 0.85 -8.07 5.45
CA LEU A 71 2.03 -7.62 4.69
C LEU A 71 2.91 -8.80 4.24
N ALA A 72 3.12 -9.80 5.09
CA ALA A 72 3.83 -11.01 4.72
C ALA A 72 3.09 -11.78 3.60
N LEU A 73 1.76 -11.92 3.68
CA LEU A 73 0.96 -12.53 2.63
C LEU A 73 1.03 -11.74 1.31
N ILE A 74 1.09 -10.40 1.36
CA ILE A 74 1.27 -9.55 0.17
C ILE A 74 2.63 -9.83 -0.50
N VAL A 75 3.70 -10.04 0.27
CA VAL A 75 5.00 -10.43 -0.31
C VAL A 75 4.87 -11.76 -1.05
N ILE A 76 4.19 -12.75 -0.47
CA ILE A 76 3.91 -14.04 -1.13
C ILE A 76 3.06 -13.82 -2.39
N GLN A 77 2.05 -12.96 -2.34
CA GLN A 77 1.20 -12.61 -3.49
C GLN A 77 1.99 -11.98 -4.63
N ILE A 78 2.96 -11.12 -4.33
CA ILE A 78 3.86 -10.51 -5.32
C ILE A 78 4.71 -11.59 -5.98
N ILE A 79 5.25 -12.53 -5.20
CA ILE A 79 6.03 -13.66 -5.72
C ILE A 79 5.17 -14.49 -6.70
N PHE A 80 3.95 -14.87 -6.31
CA PHE A 80 3.05 -15.61 -7.19
C PHE A 80 2.61 -14.78 -8.41
N GLY A 81 2.48 -13.45 -8.28
CA GLY A 81 2.25 -12.56 -9.42
C GLY A 81 3.38 -12.59 -10.43
N ALA A 82 4.63 -12.65 -9.96
CA ALA A 82 5.80 -12.81 -10.83
C ALA A 82 5.79 -14.17 -11.54
N PHE A 83 5.41 -15.26 -10.87
CA PHE A 83 5.25 -16.58 -11.50
C PHE A 83 4.13 -16.58 -12.57
N VAL A 84 2.98 -15.96 -12.30
CA VAL A 84 1.88 -15.82 -13.28
C VAL A 84 2.37 -15.10 -14.54
N ALA A 85 3.12 -14.00 -14.36
CA ALA A 85 3.70 -13.24 -15.47
C ALA A 85 4.75 -14.07 -16.23
N GLY A 86 5.66 -14.74 -15.52
CA GLY A 86 6.72 -15.54 -16.13
C GLY A 86 6.22 -16.75 -16.92
N LEU A 87 5.15 -17.40 -16.45
CA LEU A 87 4.53 -18.55 -17.13
C LEU A 87 3.52 -18.17 -18.21
N ASN A 88 3.26 -16.87 -18.41
CA ASN A 88 2.14 -16.37 -19.22
C ASN A 88 0.78 -17.00 -18.82
N ALA A 89 0.64 -17.41 -17.56
CA ALA A 89 -0.54 -18.13 -17.10
C ALA A 89 -1.80 -17.24 -17.25
N GLY A 90 -1.65 -15.94 -16.96
CA GLY A 90 -2.71 -14.95 -17.08
C GLY A 90 -3.37 -14.84 -18.46
N LEU A 91 -2.77 -15.37 -19.53
CA LEU A 91 -3.34 -15.40 -20.88
C LEU A 91 -4.23 -16.62 -21.14
N ILE A 92 -4.10 -17.67 -20.33
CA ILE A 92 -4.77 -18.96 -20.53
C ILE A 92 -6.13 -18.95 -19.85
N TYR A 93 -6.18 -18.51 -18.59
CA TYR A 93 -7.44 -18.41 -17.85
C TYR A 93 -7.89 -16.95 -17.77
N ASN A 94 -8.59 -16.47 -18.80
CA ASN A 94 -9.02 -15.07 -18.92
C ASN A 94 -10.37 -14.76 -18.25
N THR A 95 -11.05 -15.77 -17.73
CA THR A 95 -12.35 -15.62 -17.04
C THR A 95 -12.16 -15.53 -15.53
N PHE A 96 -13.15 -14.97 -14.83
CA PHE A 96 -13.23 -14.90 -13.37
C PHE A 96 -14.71 -14.90 -12.95
N PRO A 97 -15.12 -15.58 -11.86
CA PRO A 97 -14.30 -16.38 -10.94
C PRO A 97 -13.89 -17.75 -11.48
N LEU A 98 -14.52 -18.18 -12.57
CA LEU A 98 -14.24 -19.45 -13.22
C LEU A 98 -12.89 -19.41 -13.95
N MET A 99 -12.27 -20.57 -14.09
CA MET A 99 -11.07 -20.89 -14.84
C MET A 99 -11.44 -22.07 -15.73
N ASP A 100 -11.60 -21.81 -17.03
CA ASP A 100 -12.05 -22.79 -18.02
C ASP A 100 -13.37 -23.49 -17.67
N GLY A 101 -14.36 -22.70 -17.21
CA GLY A 101 -15.69 -23.19 -16.87
C GLY A 101 -15.82 -23.80 -15.46
N GLN A 102 -14.73 -23.92 -14.71
CA GLN A 102 -14.72 -24.46 -13.34
C GLN A 102 -14.14 -23.47 -12.34
N ILE A 103 -14.53 -23.52 -11.06
CA ILE A 103 -13.90 -22.64 -10.03
C ILE A 103 -12.49 -23.13 -9.68
N VAL A 104 -12.32 -24.45 -9.67
CA VAL A 104 -11.06 -25.14 -9.39
C VAL A 104 -10.72 -25.95 -10.64
N PRO A 105 -9.64 -25.62 -11.38
CA PRO A 105 -9.25 -26.37 -12.56
C PRO A 105 -8.91 -27.83 -12.23
N GLU A 106 -9.24 -28.76 -13.12
CA GLU A 106 -8.90 -30.18 -12.95
C GLU A 106 -7.40 -30.48 -13.13
N ASP A 107 -6.68 -29.62 -13.84
CA ASP A 107 -5.27 -29.82 -14.21
C ASP A 107 -4.25 -29.34 -13.16
N LEU A 108 -4.70 -29.02 -11.94
CA LEU A 108 -3.87 -28.47 -10.85
C LEU A 108 -2.67 -29.34 -10.44
N PHE A 109 -2.74 -30.66 -10.64
CA PHE A 109 -1.72 -31.62 -10.19
C PHE A 109 -1.18 -32.48 -11.32
N PHE A 110 -1.25 -31.98 -12.55
CA PHE A 110 -0.88 -32.73 -13.76
C PHE A 110 0.62 -33.02 -13.88
N LEU A 111 1.50 -32.17 -13.34
CA LEU A 111 2.95 -32.36 -13.41
C LEU A 111 3.45 -33.36 -12.35
N HIS A 112 4.40 -34.20 -12.73
CA HIS A 112 5.15 -35.07 -11.82
C HIS A 112 6.63 -34.69 -11.83
N PRO A 113 7.29 -34.62 -10.66
CA PRO A 113 6.74 -34.78 -9.30
C PRO A 113 5.78 -33.64 -8.91
N ILE A 114 4.84 -33.94 -7.99
CA ILE A 114 3.68 -33.07 -7.67
C ILE A 114 4.09 -31.65 -7.26
N TRP A 115 5.24 -31.47 -6.60
CA TRP A 115 5.72 -30.15 -6.16
C TRP A 115 5.99 -29.18 -7.30
N LEU A 116 6.25 -29.67 -8.52
CA LEU A 116 6.47 -28.82 -9.69
C LEU A 116 5.20 -28.03 -10.04
N ASN A 117 4.01 -28.51 -9.71
CA ASN A 117 2.78 -27.79 -10.02
C ASN A 117 2.73 -26.42 -9.33
N ILE A 118 3.35 -26.24 -8.16
CA ILE A 118 3.33 -24.96 -7.45
C ILE A 118 4.16 -23.89 -8.18
N PHE A 119 5.12 -24.29 -9.02
CA PHE A 119 6.08 -23.39 -9.66
C PHE A 119 5.97 -23.33 -11.19
N GLU A 120 5.56 -24.42 -11.83
CA GLU A 120 5.62 -24.59 -13.29
C GLU A 120 4.25 -24.84 -13.93
N ASN A 121 3.27 -25.33 -13.17
CA ASN A 121 1.92 -25.51 -13.70
C ASN A 121 1.18 -24.17 -13.75
N ARG A 122 0.80 -23.78 -14.96
CA ARG A 122 0.15 -22.50 -15.24
C ARG A 122 -1.20 -22.38 -14.54
N ALA A 123 -1.99 -23.45 -14.53
CA ALA A 123 -3.28 -23.50 -13.85
C ALA A 123 -3.13 -23.29 -12.34
N THR A 124 -2.20 -24.03 -11.74
CA THR A 124 -1.94 -24.02 -10.29
C THR A 124 -1.39 -22.69 -9.82
N VAL A 125 -0.39 -22.14 -10.52
CA VAL A 125 0.18 -20.84 -10.18
C VAL A 125 -0.86 -19.74 -10.26
N GLN A 126 -1.69 -19.73 -11.31
CA GLN A 126 -2.73 -18.71 -11.46
C GLN A 126 -3.87 -18.88 -10.46
N PHE A 127 -4.26 -20.12 -10.17
CA PHE A 127 -5.27 -20.42 -9.16
C PHE A 127 -4.80 -19.95 -7.77
N ILE A 128 -3.56 -20.30 -7.37
CA ILE A 128 -2.99 -19.86 -6.09
C ILE A 128 -2.93 -18.32 -6.02
N HIS A 129 -2.44 -17.65 -7.07
CA HIS A 129 -2.38 -16.20 -7.10
C HIS A 129 -3.76 -15.55 -6.92
N ARG A 130 -4.81 -16.08 -7.57
CA ARG A 130 -6.19 -15.57 -7.46
C ARG A 130 -6.79 -15.84 -6.09
N ALA A 131 -6.66 -17.07 -5.58
CA ALA A 131 -7.17 -17.45 -4.28
C ALA A 131 -6.52 -16.64 -3.15
N LEU A 132 -5.20 -16.44 -3.24
CA LEU A 132 -4.44 -15.64 -2.27
C LEU A 132 -4.83 -14.15 -2.34
N ALA A 133 -5.06 -13.59 -3.53
CA ALA A 133 -5.59 -12.23 -3.67
C ALA A 133 -6.94 -12.05 -2.97
N LEU A 134 -7.88 -13.00 -3.17
CA LEU A 134 -9.21 -12.95 -2.55
C LEU A 134 -9.13 -13.11 -1.04
N LEU A 135 -8.26 -13.99 -0.54
CA LEU A 135 -8.01 -14.14 0.89
C LEU A 135 -7.47 -12.84 1.49
N ILE A 136 -6.45 -12.23 0.88
CA ILE A 136 -5.88 -10.96 1.35
C ILE A 136 -6.94 -9.87 1.36
N LEU A 137 -7.75 -9.76 0.30
CA LEU A 137 -8.84 -8.77 0.22
C LEU A 137 -9.83 -8.96 1.37
N ALA A 138 -10.28 -10.19 1.63
CA ALA A 138 -11.19 -10.49 2.72
C ALA A 138 -10.59 -10.13 4.08
N LEU A 139 -9.32 -10.49 4.33
CA LEU A 139 -8.62 -10.15 5.57
C LEU A 139 -8.48 -8.64 5.79
N VAL A 140 -8.15 -7.89 4.73
CA VAL A 140 -8.07 -6.44 4.77
C VAL A 140 -9.43 -5.83 5.10
N VAL A 141 -10.49 -6.25 4.41
CA VAL A 141 -11.85 -5.75 4.69
C VAL A 141 -12.27 -6.04 6.13
N ILE A 142 -12.04 -7.25 6.63
CA ILE A 142 -12.34 -7.62 8.01
C ILE A 142 -11.57 -6.73 9.00
N LEU A 143 -10.27 -6.53 8.77
CA LEU A 143 -9.43 -5.71 9.64
C LEU A 143 -9.86 -4.25 9.60
N THR A 144 -10.22 -3.72 8.43
CA THR A 144 -10.73 -2.35 8.27
C THR A 144 -12.05 -2.18 9.01
N VAL A 145 -13.01 -3.08 8.82
CA VAL A 145 -14.32 -3.01 9.50
C VAL A 145 -14.14 -3.11 11.02
N LYS A 146 -13.29 -4.03 11.50
CA LYS A 146 -12.97 -4.16 12.94
C LYS A 146 -12.40 -2.88 13.54
N ASN A 147 -11.58 -2.14 12.78
CA ASN A 147 -10.91 -0.93 13.26
C ASN A 147 -11.64 0.38 12.89
N ALA A 148 -12.72 0.34 12.11
CA ALA A 148 -13.43 1.54 11.63
C ALA A 148 -14.08 2.36 12.76
N SER A 149 -14.33 1.74 13.92
CA SER A 149 -14.96 2.40 15.07
C SER A 149 -13.96 2.94 16.11
N VAL A 150 -12.65 2.83 15.88
CA VAL A 150 -11.63 3.33 16.81
C VAL A 150 -11.63 4.86 16.78
N LYS A 151 -12.17 5.48 17.84
CA LYS A 151 -12.16 6.93 18.01
C LYS A 151 -10.78 7.41 18.45
N PRO A 152 -10.27 8.54 17.93
CA PRO A 152 -9.11 9.19 18.49
C PRO A 152 -9.39 9.57 19.95
N ASP A 153 -8.40 9.37 20.82
CA ASP A 153 -8.46 9.87 22.19
C ASP A 153 -8.51 11.41 22.14
N LYS A 154 -9.39 12.02 22.92
CA LYS A 154 -9.66 13.47 22.85
C LYS A 154 -8.51 14.30 23.42
#